data_AF-A0A6L5YDU5-F1
#
_entry.id   AF-A0A6L5YDU5-F1
#
_cell.length_a   1.000
_cell.length_b   1.000
_cell.length_c   1.000
_cell.angle_alpha   90.00
_cell.angle_beta   90.00
_cell.angle_gamma   90.00
#
_symmetry.space_group_name_H-M   'P 1'
#
loop_
_entity.id
_entity.type
_entity.pdbx_description
1 polymer ?
#
loop_
_entity_poly.entity_id
_entity_poly.type
_entity_poly.pdbx_seq_one_letter_code
_entity_poly.pdbx_strand_id
1 'polypeptide(L)'
;MRSRVTGVGSGQEYNKIPRRDGAFTKEKKAITVNVKRRVAAALFAALLAFAPQRPAAAGPSLDASGFVLVGEAAPDVIQEIRYATTFNFVGCRVDGYEQPCALLTREAAAALKNVSDDLIRQGYRLKIYDAYRPQRAVDHFVRWARDAGDCSMKKWFYPALDKSQIFKKGYVSARSAHCRGSTVDVTLFEMSSGRDADMGSPFDFFDEISRFDGTPALTKRQRANRRLLRDAMTKRGFRAISGEWWHFTLKDEPYPTAAFDFPVSAESLRGRAAAGAPAEERDENMKVPEEIPEK
;
A
#
# COMPACT_ATOMS: atom_id res chain seq x y z
N MET A 1 -33.57 -72.48 2.25
CA MET A 1 -34.75 -73.08 1.59
C MET A 1 -35.33 -72.04 0.64
N ARG A 2 -35.17 -72.26 -0.68
CA ARG A 2 -35.81 -71.65 -1.88
C ARG A 2 -35.77 -70.09 -2.00
N SER A 3 -34.99 -69.45 -2.88
CA SER A 3 -34.99 -69.45 -4.38
C SER A 3 -36.32 -69.12 -5.05
N ARG A 4 -36.38 -68.00 -5.80
CA ARG A 4 -36.59 -67.90 -7.27
C ARG A 4 -36.75 -66.41 -7.65
N VAL A 5 -36.03 -65.80 -8.60
CA VAL A 5 -35.67 -66.12 -10.01
C VAL A 5 -36.83 -65.82 -10.99
N THR A 6 -36.61 -64.71 -11.71
CA THR A 6 -36.85 -64.41 -13.16
C THR A 6 -38.25 -64.34 -13.76
N GLY A 7 -38.41 -63.42 -14.72
CA GLY A 7 -39.34 -63.61 -15.83
C GLY A 7 -39.58 -62.36 -16.68
N VAL A 8 -38.71 -62.13 -17.67
CA VAL A 8 -38.91 -61.22 -18.82
C VAL A 8 -39.92 -61.86 -19.79
N GLY A 9 -40.74 -61.08 -20.50
CA GLY A 9 -41.50 -61.62 -21.64
C GLY A 9 -42.53 -60.69 -22.29
N SER A 10 -42.10 -60.09 -23.40
CA SER A 10 -42.83 -59.52 -24.54
C SER A 10 -44.24 -60.04 -24.88
N GLY A 11 -45.08 -59.18 -25.45
CA GLY A 11 -46.25 -59.58 -26.25
C GLY A 11 -47.01 -58.38 -26.85
N GLN A 12 -47.11 -58.35 -28.17
CA GLN A 12 -47.66 -57.28 -29.01
C GLN A 12 -49.18 -57.45 -29.32
N GLU A 13 -49.86 -56.31 -29.44
CA GLU A 13 -50.84 -55.91 -30.49
C GLU A 13 -52.32 -56.36 -30.62
N TYR A 14 -53.16 -55.32 -30.84
CA TYR A 14 -54.33 -55.10 -31.73
C TYR A 14 -55.80 -55.11 -31.26
N ASN A 15 -56.48 -54.01 -31.68
CA ASN A 15 -57.91 -53.71 -31.93
C ASN A 15 -58.81 -53.35 -30.71
N LYS A 16 -59.73 -52.36 -30.71
CA LYS A 16 -60.37 -51.48 -31.72
C LYS A 16 -61.16 -50.34 -30.98
N ILE A 17 -61.02 -49.08 -31.42
CA ILE A 17 -61.99 -47.93 -31.58
C ILE A 17 -63.34 -48.01 -30.79
N PRO A 18 -63.88 -46.96 -30.11
CA PRO A 18 -64.13 -45.65 -30.73
C PRO A 18 -64.25 -44.35 -29.89
N ARG A 19 -64.29 -43.25 -30.67
CA ARG A 19 -64.97 -41.94 -30.48
C ARG A 19 -64.14 -40.72 -30.06
N ARG A 20 -64.07 -39.83 -31.07
CA ARG A 20 -63.97 -38.36 -31.03
C ARG A 20 -64.54 -37.77 -29.73
N ASP A 21 -63.84 -36.80 -29.17
CA ASP A 21 -64.29 -35.41 -29.11
C ASP A 21 -63.15 -34.48 -28.67
N GLY A 22 -63.14 -33.25 -29.20
CA GLY A 22 -62.50 -32.11 -28.53
C GLY A 22 -61.09 -31.70 -28.97
N ALA A 23 -60.91 -31.39 -30.26
CA ALA A 23 -59.90 -30.42 -30.67
C ALA A 23 -60.41 -29.01 -30.30
N PHE A 24 -59.75 -28.31 -29.37
CA PHE A 24 -59.74 -26.84 -29.16
C PHE A 24 -58.95 -26.61 -27.84
N THR A 25 -57.64 -26.40 -27.78
CA THR A 25 -56.98 -25.12 -28.01
C THR A 25 -55.54 -25.28 -27.49
N LYS A 26 -54.54 -25.45 -28.36
CA LYS A 26 -53.14 -25.53 -27.91
C LYS A 26 -52.13 -24.96 -28.91
N GLU A 27 -52.50 -23.90 -29.63
CA GLU A 27 -51.57 -23.28 -30.61
C GLU A 27 -51.34 -21.78 -30.46
N LYS A 28 -52.07 -21.07 -29.59
CA LYS A 28 -51.84 -19.62 -29.38
C LYS A 28 -50.89 -19.27 -28.22
N LYS A 29 -50.37 -20.25 -27.48
CA LYS A 29 -49.45 -20.01 -26.34
C LYS A 29 -47.97 -20.15 -26.68
N ALA A 30 -47.60 -20.75 -27.82
CA ALA A 30 -46.21 -21.03 -28.17
C ALA A 30 -45.51 -19.90 -28.94
N ILE A 31 -46.25 -19.06 -29.68
CA ILE A 31 -45.65 -18.01 -30.52
C ILE A 31 -45.33 -16.74 -29.70
N THR A 32 -46.14 -16.41 -28.68
CA THR A 32 -45.95 -15.22 -27.83
C THR A 32 -44.75 -15.32 -26.89
N VAL A 33 -44.30 -16.54 -26.54
CA VAL A 33 -43.15 -16.76 -25.64
C VAL A 33 -41.81 -16.52 -26.35
N ASN A 34 -41.75 -16.74 -27.67
CA ASN A 34 -40.49 -16.65 -28.43
C ASN A 34 -40.12 -15.22 -28.85
N VAL A 35 -41.10 -14.32 -29.01
CA VAL A 35 -40.83 -12.90 -29.28
C VAL A 35 -40.39 -12.17 -28.01
N LYS A 36 -41.02 -12.46 -26.85
CA LYS A 36 -40.65 -11.85 -25.56
C LYS A 36 -39.23 -12.21 -25.11
N ARG A 37 -38.76 -13.43 -25.39
CA ARG A 37 -37.38 -13.86 -25.09
C ARG A 37 -36.32 -13.20 -25.99
N ARG A 38 -36.64 -12.94 -27.27
CA ARG A 38 -35.70 -12.27 -28.20
C ARG A 38 -35.61 -10.76 -27.96
N VAL A 39 -36.71 -10.10 -27.59
CA VAL A 39 -36.70 -8.67 -27.23
C VAL A 39 -36.01 -8.44 -25.87
N ALA A 40 -36.20 -9.33 -24.89
CA ALA A 40 -35.51 -9.26 -23.61
C ALA A 40 -33.98 -9.46 -23.74
N ALA A 41 -33.54 -10.36 -24.63
CA ALA A 41 -32.11 -10.58 -24.88
C ALA A 41 -31.44 -9.39 -25.60
N ALA A 42 -32.14 -8.73 -26.53
CA ALA A 42 -31.63 -7.54 -27.22
C ALA A 42 -31.57 -6.31 -26.30
N LEU A 43 -32.54 -6.14 -25.39
CA LEU A 43 -32.51 -5.08 -24.37
C LEU A 43 -31.41 -5.31 -23.31
N PHE A 44 -31.11 -6.56 -22.95
CA PHE A 44 -30.02 -6.87 -22.02
C PHE A 44 -28.63 -6.65 -22.63
N ALA A 45 -28.46 -6.90 -23.93
CA ALA A 45 -27.23 -6.59 -24.66
C ALA A 45 -27.02 -5.07 -24.84
N ALA A 46 -28.10 -4.30 -25.08
CA ALA A 46 -28.03 -2.85 -25.19
C ALA A 46 -27.73 -2.15 -23.84
N LEU A 47 -28.19 -2.72 -22.71
CA LEU A 47 -27.87 -2.22 -21.37
C LEU A 47 -26.42 -2.52 -20.93
N LEU A 48 -25.76 -3.55 -21.49
CA LEU A 48 -24.34 -3.82 -21.27
C LEU A 48 -23.42 -2.91 -22.10
N ALA A 49 -23.89 -2.37 -23.23
CA ALA A 49 -23.12 -1.47 -24.09
C ALA A 49 -23.03 -0.03 -23.55
N PHE A 50 -23.90 0.34 -22.61
CA PHE A 50 -23.92 1.65 -21.95
C PHE A 50 -23.51 1.61 -20.47
N ALA A 51 -22.99 0.48 -19.98
CA ALA A 51 -22.33 0.48 -18.68
C ALA A 51 -21.14 1.44 -18.75
N PRO A 52 -21.02 2.42 -17.83
CA PRO A 52 -19.85 3.30 -17.81
C PRO A 52 -18.61 2.42 -17.70
N GLN A 53 -17.78 2.41 -18.74
CA GLN A 53 -16.49 1.75 -18.67
C GLN A 53 -15.73 2.42 -17.55
N ARG A 54 -15.50 1.67 -16.46
CA ARG A 54 -14.67 2.13 -15.36
C ARG A 54 -13.31 2.46 -15.99
N PRO A 55 -12.82 3.70 -15.91
CA PRO A 55 -11.54 4.04 -16.49
C PRO A 55 -10.51 3.04 -15.95
N ALA A 56 -9.70 2.48 -16.85
CA ALA A 56 -8.57 1.66 -16.44
C ALA A 56 -7.82 2.43 -15.35
N ALA A 57 -7.51 1.78 -14.23
CA ALA A 57 -6.74 2.42 -13.18
C ALA A 57 -5.47 2.96 -13.83
N ALA A 58 -5.29 4.29 -13.83
CA ALA A 58 -4.06 4.90 -14.32
C ALA A 58 -2.91 4.23 -13.56
N GLY A 59 -1.87 3.82 -14.29
CA GLY A 59 -0.67 3.25 -13.68
C GLY A 59 -0.07 4.22 -12.65
N PRO A 60 0.82 3.75 -11.77
CA PRO A 60 1.37 4.61 -10.73
C PRO A 60 2.09 5.82 -11.34
N SER A 61 1.87 7.00 -10.74
CA SER A 61 2.42 8.27 -11.21
C SER A 61 3.92 8.38 -10.87
N LEU A 62 4.70 8.96 -11.79
CA LEU A 62 6.10 9.33 -11.55
C LEU A 62 6.25 10.82 -11.21
N ASP A 63 5.15 11.57 -11.08
CA ASP A 63 5.20 13.00 -10.80
C ASP A 63 5.50 13.27 -9.32
N ALA A 64 6.71 13.73 -9.04
CA ALA A 64 7.19 14.04 -7.70
C ALA A 64 7.00 15.52 -7.31
N SER A 65 6.36 16.35 -8.14
CA SER A 65 6.29 17.81 -7.92
C SER A 65 5.61 18.24 -6.61
N GLY A 66 4.69 17.41 -6.10
CA GLY A 66 4.01 17.60 -4.81
C GLY A 66 4.83 17.21 -3.58
N PHE A 67 6.06 16.70 -3.76
CA PHE A 67 6.88 16.15 -2.70
C PHE A 67 8.04 17.07 -2.31
N VAL A 68 8.54 16.87 -1.09
CA VAL A 68 9.71 17.55 -0.54
C VAL A 68 10.60 16.57 0.22
N LEU A 69 11.88 16.91 0.36
CA LEU A 69 12.79 16.25 1.28
C LEU A 69 12.42 16.61 2.72
N VAL A 70 12.20 15.59 3.54
CA VAL A 70 11.93 15.81 4.97
C VAL A 70 13.12 16.44 5.67
N GLY A 71 14.35 16.09 5.28
CA GLY A 71 15.57 16.68 5.84
C GLY A 71 15.68 18.20 5.63
N GLU A 72 15.02 18.75 4.61
CA GLU A 72 14.97 20.19 4.36
C GLU A 72 13.75 20.82 5.07
N ALA A 73 12.59 20.18 5.01
CA ALA A 73 11.35 20.71 5.57
C ALA A 73 11.27 20.62 7.11
N ALA A 74 11.94 19.62 7.70
CA ALA A 74 11.94 19.33 9.13
C ALA A 74 13.34 18.83 9.57
N PRO A 75 14.36 19.70 9.61
CA PRO A 75 15.77 19.30 9.79
C PRO A 75 16.08 18.64 11.14
N ASP A 76 15.26 18.87 12.16
CA ASP A 76 15.42 18.23 13.47
C ASP A 76 14.93 16.76 13.49
N VAL A 77 14.28 16.28 12.44
CA VAL A 77 13.85 14.89 12.35
C VAL A 77 15.05 13.99 11.98
N ILE A 78 15.27 12.96 12.79
CA ILE A 78 16.30 11.95 12.52
C ILE A 78 15.78 11.00 11.42
N GLN A 79 16.62 10.68 10.44
CA GLN A 79 16.25 9.79 9.34
C GLN A 79 17.07 8.51 9.42
N GLU A 80 16.39 7.38 9.64
CA GLU A 80 16.97 6.04 9.65
C GLU A 80 16.21 5.15 8.67
N ILE A 81 16.26 5.52 7.39
CA ILE A 81 15.42 4.98 6.32
C ILE A 81 15.73 3.50 6.08
N ARG A 82 14.95 2.61 6.71
CA ARG A 82 15.27 1.17 6.83
C ARG A 82 15.32 0.46 5.50
N TYR A 83 14.44 0.82 4.58
CA TYR A 83 14.33 0.20 3.27
C TYR A 83 15.43 0.62 2.29
N ALA A 84 16.19 1.67 2.60
CA ALA A 84 17.44 2.01 1.91
C ALA A 84 18.64 1.18 2.41
N THR A 85 18.46 0.33 3.42
CA THR A 85 19.50 -0.50 4.04
C THR A 85 19.20 -1.99 3.90
N THR A 86 20.08 -2.86 4.40
CA THR A 86 19.85 -4.31 4.49
C THR A 86 19.10 -4.74 5.76
N PHE A 87 18.97 -3.86 6.76
CA PHE A 87 18.30 -4.18 8.02
C PHE A 87 16.81 -3.80 7.97
N ASN A 88 16.05 -4.63 7.27
CA ASN A 88 14.59 -4.62 7.19
C ASN A 88 14.10 -6.07 7.01
N PHE A 89 12.78 -6.31 7.02
CA PHE A 89 12.24 -7.68 6.97
C PHE A 89 12.55 -8.45 5.66
N VAL A 90 12.90 -7.76 4.58
CA VAL A 90 13.32 -8.37 3.30
C VAL A 90 14.77 -8.84 3.39
N GLY A 91 15.63 -8.12 4.11
CA GLY A 91 17.05 -8.46 4.27
C GLY A 91 17.98 -7.90 3.20
N CYS A 92 17.45 -7.11 2.26
CA CYS A 92 18.21 -6.36 1.27
C CYS A 92 17.63 -4.95 1.12
N ARG A 93 18.34 -4.10 0.37
CA ARG A 93 17.80 -2.82 -0.06
C ARG A 93 16.53 -3.05 -0.89
N VAL A 94 15.48 -2.31 -0.59
CA VAL A 94 14.17 -2.44 -1.23
C VAL A 94 14.16 -1.64 -2.54
N ASP A 95 13.44 -2.15 -3.53
CA ASP A 95 13.36 -1.53 -4.85
C ASP A 95 12.81 -0.10 -4.75
N GLY A 96 13.41 0.83 -5.49
CA GLY A 96 13.02 2.23 -5.50
C GLY A 96 13.61 3.08 -4.37
N TYR A 97 14.24 2.50 -3.35
CA TYR A 97 14.93 3.29 -2.32
C TYR A 97 16.32 3.74 -2.79
N GLU A 98 16.36 4.70 -3.73
CA GLU A 98 17.51 5.39 -4.39
C GLU A 98 18.57 5.98 -3.44
N GLN A 99 18.11 6.54 -2.32
CA GLN A 99 18.93 7.21 -1.31
C GLN A 99 18.31 7.01 0.08
N PRO A 100 19.11 7.12 1.17
CA PRO A 100 18.60 7.01 2.54
C PRO A 100 17.94 8.33 3.01
N CYS A 101 16.96 8.83 2.26
CA CYS A 101 16.21 10.04 2.59
C CYS A 101 14.70 9.77 2.66
N ALA A 102 13.98 10.52 3.49
CA ALA A 102 12.52 10.53 3.52
C ALA A 102 11.97 11.62 2.60
N LEU A 103 10.99 11.24 1.79
CA LEU A 103 10.16 12.14 1.00
C LEU A 103 8.75 12.12 1.54
N LEU A 104 8.09 13.27 1.58
CA LEU A 104 6.68 13.40 1.93
C LEU A 104 6.02 14.43 1.00
N THR A 105 4.69 14.37 0.88
CA THR A 105 3.96 15.50 0.32
C THR A 105 4.22 16.75 1.14
N ARG A 106 4.18 17.91 0.49
CA ARG A 106 4.51 19.20 1.09
C ARG A 106 3.69 19.48 2.37
N GLU A 107 2.41 19.11 2.37
CA GLU A 107 1.47 19.22 3.49
C GLU A 107 1.83 18.27 4.65
N ALA A 108 2.18 17.03 4.35
CA ALA A 108 2.56 16.05 5.36
C ALA A 108 3.89 16.41 6.01
N ALA A 109 4.85 16.92 5.23
CA ALA A 109 6.12 17.42 5.76
C ALA A 109 5.91 18.62 6.69
N ALA A 110 5.05 19.58 6.32
CA ALA A 110 4.72 20.72 7.17
C ALA A 110 4.03 20.29 8.47
N ALA A 111 3.09 19.35 8.40
CA ALA A 111 2.46 18.77 9.58
C ALA A 111 3.48 18.05 10.47
N LEU A 112 4.38 17.26 9.89
CA LEU A 112 5.42 16.52 10.60
C LEU A 112 6.40 17.45 11.30
N LYS A 113 6.78 18.57 10.66
CA LYS A 113 7.60 19.61 11.27
C LYS A 113 6.96 20.11 12.58
N ASN A 114 5.66 20.38 12.58
CA ASN A 114 4.94 20.81 13.78
C ASN A 114 4.92 19.73 14.88
N VAL A 115 4.91 18.44 14.51
CA VAL A 115 5.07 17.35 15.50
C VAL A 115 6.47 17.36 16.08
N SER A 116 7.49 17.50 15.23
CA SER A 116 8.90 17.58 15.66
C SER A 116 9.11 18.73 16.63
N ASP A 117 8.62 19.93 16.30
CA ASP A 117 8.72 21.12 17.15
C ASP A 117 8.06 20.88 18.53
N ASP A 118 6.91 20.20 18.58
CA ASP A 118 6.19 19.85 19.82
C ASP A 118 6.96 18.84 20.69
N LEU A 119 7.61 17.86 20.08
CA LEU A 119 8.35 16.82 20.78
C LEU A 119 9.70 17.31 21.30
N ILE A 120 10.36 18.22 20.57
CA ILE A 120 11.63 18.83 21.01
C ILE A 120 11.44 19.54 22.34
N ARG A 121 10.33 20.28 22.51
CA ARG A 121 9.98 20.95 23.78
C ARG A 121 9.73 19.98 24.93
N GLN A 122 9.51 18.70 24.64
CA GLN A 122 9.32 17.63 25.61
C GLN A 122 10.60 16.79 25.81
N GLY A 123 11.72 17.15 25.17
CA GLY A 123 12.98 16.41 25.27
C GLY A 123 13.09 15.22 24.33
N TYR A 124 12.28 15.18 23.27
CA TYR A 124 12.29 14.11 22.26
C TYR A 124 12.54 14.67 20.86
N ARG A 125 13.18 13.86 20.01
CA ARG A 125 13.18 14.08 18.55
C ARG A 125 12.34 13.00 17.88
N LEU A 126 11.77 13.29 16.73
CA LEU A 126 11.23 12.24 15.87
C LEU A 126 12.36 11.52 15.14
N LYS A 127 12.21 10.21 14.98
CA LYS A 127 13.02 9.40 14.08
C LYS A 127 12.11 8.70 13.07
N ILE A 128 12.40 8.84 11.78
CA ILE A 128 11.67 8.20 10.68
C ILE A 128 12.38 6.91 10.26
N TYR A 129 11.59 5.85 10.07
CA TYR A 129 12.03 4.59 9.45
C TYR A 129 11.57 4.45 7.99
N ASP A 130 10.39 4.97 7.67
CA ASP A 130 9.87 5.04 6.30
C ASP A 130 8.90 6.23 6.12
N ALA A 131 8.75 6.71 4.89
CA ALA A 131 7.85 7.79 4.52
C ALA A 131 7.18 7.48 3.17
N TYR A 132 7.34 8.31 2.14
CA TYR A 132 6.95 7.91 0.79
C TYR A 132 7.61 6.57 0.40
N ARG A 133 6.77 5.63 -0.04
CA ARG A 133 7.17 4.30 -0.52
C ARG A 133 6.70 4.13 -1.97
N PRO A 134 7.59 3.98 -2.95
CA PRO A 134 7.21 3.73 -4.33
C PRO A 134 6.41 2.43 -4.49
N GLN A 135 5.51 2.35 -5.47
CA GLN A 135 4.76 1.11 -5.74
C GLN A 135 5.70 -0.08 -6.00
N ARG A 136 6.83 0.10 -6.67
CA ARG A 136 7.83 -0.96 -6.90
C ARG A 136 8.40 -1.56 -5.61
N ALA A 137 8.47 -0.79 -4.53
CA ALA A 137 8.88 -1.29 -3.21
C ALA A 137 7.81 -2.22 -2.64
N VAL A 138 6.53 -1.86 -2.77
CA VAL A 138 5.40 -2.73 -2.39
C VAL A 138 5.41 -4.00 -3.23
N ASP A 139 5.69 -3.90 -4.53
CA ASP A 139 5.81 -5.06 -5.40
C ASP A 139 6.98 -5.97 -5.00
N HIS A 140 8.11 -5.39 -4.56
CA HIS A 140 9.21 -6.14 -3.96
C HIS A 140 8.73 -6.88 -2.69
N PHE A 141 8.04 -6.21 -1.76
CA PHE A 141 7.48 -6.87 -0.57
C PHE A 141 6.55 -8.03 -0.93
N VAL A 142 5.75 -7.87 -1.98
CA VAL A 142 4.85 -8.92 -2.46
C VAL A 142 5.64 -10.11 -3.04
N ARG A 143 6.68 -9.86 -3.84
CA ARG A 143 7.55 -10.92 -4.38
C ARG A 143 8.27 -11.67 -3.25
N TRP A 144 8.85 -10.92 -2.31
CA TRP A 144 9.51 -11.48 -1.13
C TRP A 144 8.54 -12.33 -0.30
N ALA A 145 7.33 -11.85 -0.01
CA ALA A 145 6.37 -12.57 0.82
C ALA A 145 5.86 -13.86 0.14
N ARG A 146 5.92 -13.95 -1.20
CA ARG A 146 5.59 -15.16 -1.97
C ARG A 146 6.73 -16.18 -2.02
N ASP A 147 7.97 -15.72 -1.86
CA ASP A 147 9.12 -16.62 -1.76
C ASP A 147 9.18 -17.25 -0.35
N ALA A 148 8.67 -18.48 -0.22
CA ALA A 148 8.67 -19.19 1.05
C ALA A 148 10.09 -19.56 1.54
N GLY A 149 11.08 -19.61 0.65
CA GLY A 149 12.45 -20.01 0.97
C GLY A 149 13.26 -18.92 1.65
N ASP A 150 12.98 -17.65 1.37
CA ASP A 150 13.69 -16.53 1.99
C ASP A 150 13.18 -16.23 3.40
N CYS A 151 13.72 -16.92 4.40
CA CYS A 151 13.46 -16.67 5.82
C CYS A 151 14.65 -16.00 6.53
N SER A 152 15.55 -15.35 5.79
CA SER A 152 16.81 -14.78 6.29
C SER A 152 16.62 -13.87 7.50
N MET A 153 15.58 -13.04 7.47
CA MET A 153 15.29 -12.04 8.50
C MET A 153 14.25 -12.48 9.54
N LYS A 154 13.79 -13.73 9.49
CA LYS A 154 12.73 -14.28 10.36
C LYS A 154 13.02 -14.07 11.83
N LYS A 155 14.24 -14.35 12.29
CA LYS A 155 14.66 -14.22 13.69
C LYS A 155 14.40 -12.80 14.24
N TRP A 156 14.51 -11.78 13.40
CA TRP A 156 14.49 -10.39 13.81
C TRP A 156 13.10 -9.76 13.70
N PHE A 157 12.36 -10.06 12.64
CA PHE A 157 11.12 -9.35 12.32
C PHE A 157 9.87 -10.19 12.50
N TYR A 158 9.94 -11.52 12.41
CA TYR A 158 8.76 -12.38 12.45
C TYR A 158 9.06 -13.78 13.04
N PRO A 159 9.71 -13.86 14.22
CA PRO A 159 10.24 -15.12 14.76
C PRO A 159 9.14 -16.15 15.05
N ALA A 160 7.98 -15.69 15.53
CA ALA A 160 6.85 -16.53 15.89
C ALA A 160 5.87 -16.79 14.72
N LEU A 161 6.07 -16.13 13.58
CA LEU A 161 5.12 -16.13 12.47
C LEU A 161 5.62 -16.99 11.31
N ASP A 162 4.81 -17.92 10.84
CA ASP A 162 5.03 -18.62 9.58
C ASP A 162 4.88 -17.64 8.40
N LYS A 163 5.86 -17.59 7.49
CA LYS A 163 5.90 -16.65 6.37
C LYS A 163 4.65 -16.73 5.49
N SER A 164 4.05 -17.92 5.35
CA SER A 164 2.78 -18.13 4.61
C SER A 164 1.59 -17.35 5.17
N GLN A 165 1.68 -16.89 6.42
CA GLN A 165 0.62 -16.14 7.11
C GLN A 165 0.76 -14.63 6.94
N ILE A 166 1.88 -14.13 6.42
CA ILE A 166 2.17 -12.68 6.33
C ILE A 166 1.06 -11.93 5.58
N PHE A 167 0.62 -12.45 4.42
CA PHE A 167 -0.50 -11.88 3.68
C PHE A 167 -1.84 -12.07 4.39
N LYS A 168 -2.10 -13.27 4.92
CA LYS A 168 -3.37 -13.61 5.55
C LYS A 168 -3.65 -12.75 6.79
N LYS A 169 -2.59 -12.41 7.53
CA LYS A 169 -2.64 -11.53 8.71
C LYS A 169 -2.49 -10.04 8.36
N GLY A 170 -2.28 -9.71 7.08
CA GLY A 170 -2.26 -8.33 6.60
C GLY A 170 -0.99 -7.53 6.94
N TYR A 171 0.11 -8.20 7.29
CA TYR A 171 1.40 -7.53 7.54
C TYR A 171 2.05 -7.00 6.25
N VAL A 172 1.77 -7.67 5.12
CA VAL A 172 2.11 -7.17 3.78
C VAL A 172 0.84 -7.09 2.95
N SER A 173 0.70 -6.00 2.21
CA SER A 173 -0.43 -5.72 1.33
C SER A 173 0.10 -5.27 -0.04
N ALA A 174 -0.61 -5.65 -1.11
CA ALA A 174 -0.31 -5.17 -2.46
C ALA A 174 -0.67 -3.68 -2.67
N ARG A 175 -1.29 -3.05 -1.68
CA ARG A 175 -1.59 -1.62 -1.64
C ARG A 175 -1.05 -1.04 -0.34
N SER A 176 -0.36 0.09 -0.44
CA SER A 176 0.18 0.80 0.73
C SER A 176 -0.27 2.26 0.72
N ALA A 177 -0.64 2.76 1.90
CA ALA A 177 -0.91 4.17 2.11
C ALA A 177 0.33 5.03 1.85
N HIS A 178 1.53 4.50 2.08
CA HIS A 178 2.81 5.15 1.80
C HIS A 178 2.99 5.53 0.33
N CYS A 179 2.37 4.79 -0.60
CA CYS A 179 2.41 5.12 -2.01
C CYS A 179 1.67 6.42 -2.36
N ARG A 180 0.93 7.02 -1.41
CA ARG A 180 0.25 8.31 -1.56
C ARG A 180 1.10 9.48 -1.09
N GLY A 181 2.21 9.21 -0.40
CA GLY A 181 3.20 10.21 0.01
C GLY A 181 2.91 10.96 1.31
N SER A 182 1.80 10.69 2.00
CA SER A 182 1.42 11.38 3.24
C SER A 182 1.36 10.45 4.46
N THR A 183 2.07 9.32 4.37
CA THR A 183 2.19 8.32 5.43
C THR A 183 3.65 8.22 5.87
N VAL A 184 3.85 8.06 7.17
CA VAL A 184 5.18 8.00 7.79
C VAL A 184 5.19 6.97 8.91
N ASP A 185 6.30 6.24 9.01
CA ASP A 185 6.61 5.29 10.07
C ASP A 185 7.69 5.89 10.97
N VAL A 186 7.35 6.10 12.24
CA VAL A 186 8.19 6.88 13.17
C VAL A 186 8.32 6.26 14.55
N THR A 187 9.37 6.67 15.27
CA THR A 187 9.52 6.50 16.72
C THR A 187 9.95 7.81 17.39
N LEU A 188 10.02 7.77 18.72
CA LEU A 188 10.61 8.82 19.54
C LEU A 188 12.08 8.50 19.82
N PHE A 189 12.94 9.50 19.71
CA PHE A 189 14.31 9.49 20.20
C PHE A 189 14.38 10.36 21.45
N GLU A 190 14.74 9.77 22.58
CA GLU A 190 14.86 10.46 23.87
C GLU A 190 16.22 11.16 23.96
N MET A 191 16.21 12.50 24.02
CA MET A 191 17.43 13.30 23.95
C MET A 191 18.30 13.13 25.21
N SER A 192 17.69 12.95 26.37
CA SER A 192 18.39 12.80 27.66
C SER A 192 19.20 11.51 27.73
N SER A 193 18.68 10.41 27.16
CA SER A 193 19.35 9.11 27.18
C SER A 193 20.13 8.81 25.91
N GLY A 194 19.93 9.60 24.85
CA GLY A 194 20.58 9.40 23.55
C GLY A 194 20.13 8.13 22.83
N ARG A 195 18.91 7.63 23.13
CA ARG A 195 18.39 6.36 22.62
C ARG A 195 16.96 6.49 22.13
N ASP A 196 16.57 5.56 21.26
CA ASP A 196 15.18 5.40 20.88
C ASP A 196 14.34 4.99 22.09
N ALA A 197 13.15 5.57 22.21
CA ALA A 197 12.20 5.18 23.23
C ALA A 197 11.81 3.72 23.03
N ASP A 198 11.80 2.95 24.12
CA ASP A 198 11.39 1.55 24.08
C ASP A 198 9.88 1.47 23.81
N MET A 199 9.54 0.99 22.61
CA MET A 199 8.16 0.80 22.15
C MET A 199 7.69 -0.64 22.37
N GLY A 200 8.50 -1.54 22.92
CA GLY A 200 8.16 -2.94 23.19
C GLY A 200 8.32 -3.90 22.01
N SER A 201 8.41 -3.38 20.79
CA SER A 201 8.82 -4.14 19.60
C SER A 201 9.58 -3.22 18.64
N PRO A 202 10.46 -3.76 17.77
CA PRO A 202 11.08 -2.96 16.73
C PRO A 202 10.05 -2.56 15.66
N PHE A 203 10.43 -1.59 14.84
CA PHE A 203 9.75 -1.30 13.57
C PHE A 203 9.69 -2.56 12.69
N ASP A 204 8.61 -2.71 11.92
CA ASP A 204 8.34 -3.87 11.05
C ASP A 204 8.28 -5.23 11.76
N PHE A 205 8.03 -5.25 13.06
CA PHE A 205 7.88 -6.52 13.79
C PHE A 205 6.49 -7.12 13.52
N PHE A 206 6.41 -8.22 12.77
CA PHE A 206 5.16 -8.87 12.38
C PHE A 206 4.62 -9.78 13.49
N ASP A 207 4.07 -9.16 14.52
CA ASP A 207 3.48 -9.82 15.68
C ASP A 207 2.38 -8.94 16.30
N GLU A 208 1.50 -9.53 17.10
CA GLU A 208 0.43 -8.84 17.82
C GLU A 208 0.96 -7.76 18.78
N ILE A 209 2.19 -7.90 19.30
CA ILE A 209 2.79 -6.86 20.16
C ILE A 209 2.97 -5.53 19.42
N SER A 210 3.04 -5.52 18.09
CA SER A 210 3.20 -4.29 17.28
C SER A 210 1.94 -3.46 17.17
N ARG A 211 0.77 -4.03 17.48
CA ARG A 211 -0.50 -3.31 17.55
C ARG A 211 -0.44 -2.21 18.60
N PHE A 212 -1.02 -1.04 18.35
CA PHE A 212 -0.92 0.12 19.23
C PHE A 212 -1.22 -0.20 20.71
N ASP A 213 -2.39 -0.77 21.00
CA ASP A 213 -2.80 -1.12 22.37
C ASP A 213 -2.12 -2.39 22.91
N GLY A 214 -1.44 -3.13 22.02
CA GLY A 214 -0.66 -4.33 22.29
C GLY A 214 -1.37 -5.42 23.09
N THR A 215 -0.67 -6.52 23.30
CA THR A 215 -1.10 -7.55 24.25
C THR A 215 -0.82 -7.07 25.69
N PRO A 216 -1.28 -7.78 26.74
CA PRO A 216 -0.88 -7.51 28.12
C PRO A 216 0.64 -7.48 28.35
N ALA A 217 1.46 -7.96 27.40
CA ALA A 217 2.91 -8.01 27.48
C ALA A 217 3.60 -6.63 27.54
N LEU A 218 2.95 -5.55 27.10
CA LEU A 218 3.57 -4.23 27.14
C LEU A 218 3.70 -3.69 28.57
N THR A 219 4.90 -3.26 28.92
CA THR A 219 5.15 -2.54 30.17
C THR A 219 4.43 -1.19 30.21
N LYS A 220 4.26 -0.64 31.42
CA LYS A 220 3.65 0.70 31.60
C LYS A 220 4.41 1.78 30.81
N ARG A 221 5.74 1.72 30.78
CA ARG A 221 6.59 2.67 30.05
C ARG A 221 6.42 2.56 28.54
N GLN A 222 6.41 1.35 27.99
CA GLN A 222 6.20 1.13 26.55
C GLN A 222 4.83 1.65 26.09
N ARG A 223 3.77 1.40 26.88
CA ARG A 223 2.44 1.96 26.61
C ARG A 223 2.43 3.50 26.67
N ALA A 224 3.16 4.08 27.62
CA ALA A 224 3.27 5.53 27.74
C ALA A 224 4.01 6.14 26.53
N ASN A 225 5.11 5.52 26.08
CA ASN A 225 5.86 5.97 24.90
C ASN A 225 5.01 5.93 23.64
N ARG A 226 4.26 4.84 23.42
CA ARG A 226 3.33 4.73 22.28
C ARG A 226 2.25 5.80 22.33
N ARG A 227 1.64 6.04 23.50
CA ARG A 227 0.66 7.11 23.69
C ARG A 227 1.25 8.48 23.41
N LEU A 228 2.41 8.80 23.96
CA LEU A 228 3.10 10.06 23.71
C LEU A 228 3.30 10.30 22.21
N LEU A 229 3.81 9.30 21.48
CA LEU A 229 3.98 9.38 20.04
C LEU A 229 2.64 9.60 19.33
N ARG A 230 1.64 8.78 19.63
CA ARG A 230 0.32 8.90 18.99
C ARG A 230 -0.32 10.24 19.25
N ASP A 231 -0.28 10.73 20.48
CA ASP A 231 -0.92 11.97 20.88
C ASP A 231 -0.21 13.16 20.20
N ALA A 232 1.13 13.14 20.12
CA ALA A 232 1.90 14.15 19.39
C ALA A 232 1.56 14.16 17.89
N MET A 233 1.53 12.99 17.25
CA MET A 233 1.20 12.86 15.82
C MET A 233 -0.25 13.30 15.54
N THR A 234 -1.21 12.79 16.31
CA THR A 234 -2.64 13.04 16.07
C THR A 234 -3.06 14.48 16.34
N LYS A 235 -2.40 15.16 17.30
CA LYS A 235 -2.57 16.59 17.56
C LYS A 235 -2.25 17.45 16.33
N ARG A 236 -1.37 16.98 15.43
CA ARG A 236 -0.97 17.69 14.20
C ARG A 236 -1.57 17.10 12.93
N GLY A 237 -2.75 16.47 13.05
CA GLY A 237 -3.55 16.08 11.89
C GLY A 237 -3.24 14.69 11.33
N PHE A 238 -2.37 13.90 11.98
CA PHE A 238 -2.17 12.51 11.59
C PHE A 238 -3.23 11.57 12.19
N ARG A 239 -3.40 10.43 11.54
CA ARG A 239 -4.23 9.29 11.93
C ARG A 239 -3.31 8.09 12.13
N ALA A 240 -3.40 7.47 13.31
CA ALA A 240 -2.75 6.19 13.57
C ALA A 240 -3.61 5.03 13.07
N ILE A 241 -3.00 3.86 12.85
CA ILE A 241 -3.72 2.59 12.70
C ILE A 241 -3.52 1.72 13.95
N SER A 242 -4.47 0.83 14.22
CA SER A 242 -4.35 -0.05 15.39
C SER A 242 -3.30 -1.16 15.23
N GLY A 243 -2.97 -1.52 13.97
CA GLY A 243 -2.12 -2.65 13.64
C GLY A 243 -0.63 -2.43 13.92
N GLU A 244 -0.18 -1.18 13.86
CA GLU A 244 1.22 -0.80 13.86
C GLU A 244 1.40 0.46 14.71
N TRP A 245 2.20 0.39 15.77
CA TRP A 245 2.37 1.52 16.70
C TRP A 245 3.13 2.70 16.08
N TRP A 246 3.88 2.46 15.01
CA TRP A 246 4.74 3.43 14.33
C TRP A 246 4.06 4.16 13.17
N HIS A 247 2.92 3.67 12.68
CA HIS A 247 2.36 4.06 11.39
C HIS A 247 1.33 5.19 11.48
N PHE A 248 1.57 6.27 10.75
CA PHE A 248 0.73 7.47 10.77
C PHE A 248 0.50 8.02 9.37
N THR A 249 -0.76 8.33 9.05
CA THR A 249 -1.15 8.96 7.78
C THR A 249 -1.80 10.31 8.03
N LEU A 250 -1.44 11.35 7.27
CA LEU A 250 -2.11 12.65 7.33
C LEU A 250 -3.60 12.49 6.99
N LYS A 251 -4.50 13.08 7.79
CA LYS A 251 -5.96 12.95 7.58
C LYS A 251 -6.40 13.58 6.25
N ASP A 252 -6.00 14.83 6.04
CA ASP A 252 -6.34 15.63 4.86
C ASP A 252 -5.21 15.56 3.83
N GLU A 253 -4.84 14.34 3.44
CA GLU A 253 -3.78 14.11 2.46
C GLU A 253 -4.18 14.61 1.06
N PRO A 254 -3.26 15.21 0.29
CA PRO A 254 -3.55 15.78 -1.04
C PRO A 254 -3.86 14.72 -2.10
N TYR A 255 -3.39 13.48 -1.93
CA TYR A 255 -3.46 12.42 -2.93
C TYR A 255 -4.07 11.11 -2.39
N PRO A 256 -5.32 11.13 -1.88
CA PRO A 256 -5.89 10.00 -1.12
C PRO A 256 -6.09 8.72 -1.93
N THR A 257 -6.07 8.80 -3.26
CA THR A 257 -6.30 7.69 -4.21
C THR A 257 -5.12 7.43 -5.15
N ALA A 258 -4.04 8.21 -5.07
CA ALA A 258 -2.90 8.05 -5.95
C ALA A 258 -2.05 6.82 -5.57
N ALA A 259 -1.27 6.33 -6.51
CA ALA A 259 -0.10 5.50 -6.24
C ALA A 259 1.06 6.13 -6.99
N PHE A 260 2.13 6.51 -6.29
CA PHE A 260 3.34 7.04 -6.90
C PHE A 260 4.42 5.96 -6.99
N ASP A 261 5.27 6.03 -8.01
CA ASP A 261 6.37 5.07 -8.24
C ASP A 261 7.70 5.71 -8.67
N PHE A 262 7.89 7.02 -8.45
CA PHE A 262 9.22 7.61 -8.65
C PHE A 262 10.20 7.13 -7.56
N PRO A 263 11.51 7.01 -7.82
CA PRO A 263 12.45 6.55 -6.80
C PRO A 263 12.53 7.50 -5.59
N VAL A 264 12.81 6.95 -4.42
CA VAL A 264 13.15 7.72 -3.22
C VAL A 264 14.58 8.25 -3.37
N SER A 265 14.70 9.44 -3.92
CA SER A 265 15.96 10.17 -4.04
C SER A 265 15.70 11.68 -4.14
N ALA A 266 16.68 12.49 -3.75
CA ALA A 266 16.66 13.93 -3.98
C ALA A 266 16.60 14.26 -5.50
N GLU A 267 17.13 13.38 -6.35
CA GLU A 267 17.12 13.54 -7.81
C GLU A 267 15.71 13.47 -8.38
N SER A 268 14.84 12.62 -7.83
CA SER A 268 13.44 12.55 -8.24
C SER A 268 12.69 13.87 -8.08
N LEU A 269 13.11 14.73 -7.14
CA LEU A 269 12.51 16.05 -6.95
C LEU A 269 13.05 17.10 -7.94
N ARG A 270 14.21 16.87 -8.56
CA ARG A 270 14.86 17.81 -9.50
C ARG A 270 14.27 17.72 -10.91
N GLY A 271 13.64 16.59 -11.25
CA GLY A 271 13.09 16.29 -12.56
C GLY A 271 11.77 17.01 -12.88
N ARG A 272 11.83 18.33 -13.07
CA ARG A 272 10.95 19.15 -13.94
C ARG A 272 11.29 20.65 -13.95
N ALA A 273 12.08 21.13 -12.99
CA ALA A 273 12.58 22.51 -13.02
C ALA A 273 13.56 22.75 -14.19
N ALA A 274 14.28 21.70 -14.63
CA ALA A 274 15.28 21.80 -15.70
C ALA A 274 14.72 21.63 -17.14
N ALA A 275 13.44 21.25 -17.31
CA ALA A 275 12.87 21.01 -18.64
C ALA A 275 12.19 22.26 -19.26
N GLY A 276 12.25 23.42 -18.58
CA GLY A 276 11.60 24.66 -19.01
C GLY A 276 12.50 25.90 -19.05
N ALA A 277 13.81 25.76 -18.82
CA ALA A 277 14.75 26.87 -18.97
C ALA A 277 15.35 26.82 -20.39
N PRO A 278 15.30 27.91 -21.18
CA PRO A 278 16.10 27.99 -22.40
C PRO A 278 17.57 27.89 -22.00
N ALA A 279 18.36 27.12 -22.76
CA ALA A 279 19.80 27.11 -22.60
C ALA A 279 20.31 28.54 -22.85
N GLU A 280 20.75 29.23 -21.80
CA GLU A 280 21.52 30.47 -21.96
C GLU A 280 22.84 30.12 -22.64
N GLU A 281 23.07 30.75 -23.79
CA GLU A 281 24.33 30.79 -24.51
C GLU A 281 25.46 31.14 -23.53
N ARG A 282 26.44 30.23 -23.40
CA ARG A 282 27.68 30.55 -22.71
C ARG A 282 28.52 31.42 -23.65
N ASP A 283 28.66 32.69 -23.27
CA ASP A 283 29.56 33.65 -23.90
C ASP A 283 31.01 33.17 -23.72
N GLU A 284 31.60 32.64 -24.79
CA GLU A 284 33.01 32.23 -24.87
C GLU A 284 33.91 33.46 -24.94
N ASN A 285 34.00 34.24 -23.87
CA ASN A 285 35.03 35.28 -23.79
C ASN A 285 35.42 35.66 -22.36
N MET A 286 35.90 34.69 -21.58
CA MET A 286 36.63 35.00 -20.34
C MET A 286 38.12 34.67 -20.54
N LYS A 287 38.92 35.72 -20.77
CA LYS A 287 40.38 35.64 -20.77
C LYS A 287 40.87 35.14 -19.41
N VAL A 288 41.71 34.12 -19.45
CA VAL A 288 42.47 33.58 -18.30
C VAL A 288 43.51 34.63 -17.86
N PRO A 289 43.60 35.02 -16.58
CA PRO A 289 44.71 35.84 -16.10
C PRO A 289 46.00 35.02 -15.95
N GLU A 290 47.11 35.62 -16.40
CA GLU A 290 48.48 35.12 -16.29
C GLU A 290 48.92 34.79 -14.85
N GLU A 291 49.77 33.77 -14.76
CA GLU A 291 50.43 33.26 -13.55
C GLU A 291 51.31 34.33 -12.87
N ILE A 292 51.26 34.37 -11.54
CA ILE A 292 52.19 35.15 -10.70
C ILE A 292 53.34 34.21 -10.28
N PRO A 293 54.62 34.57 -10.50
CA PRO A 293 55.74 33.71 -10.13
C PRO A 293 56.05 33.82 -8.63
N GLU A 294 56.33 32.66 -8.03
CA GLU A 294 56.75 32.50 -6.62
C GLU A 294 58.07 33.23 -6.32
N LYS A 295 58.08 34.01 -5.23
CA LYS A 295 59.22 34.22 -4.32
C LYS A 295 58.72 34.52 -2.91
#